data_AF-A0A2V6MBB8-F1
#
_entry.id   AF-A0A2V6MBB8-F1
#
_cell.length_a   1.000
_cell.length_b   1.000
_cell.length_c   1.000
_cell.angle_alpha   90.00
_cell.angle_beta   90.00
_cell.angle_gamma   90.00
#
_symmetry.space_group_name_H-M   'P 1'
#
loop_
_entity.id
_entity.type
_entity.pdbx_description
1 polymer ?
#
loop_
_entity_poly.entity_id
_entity_poly.type
_entity_poly.pdbx_seq_one_letter_code
_entity_poly.pdbx_strand_id
1 'polypeptide(L)'
;MASEDAENFRLAVLNPGGRDHEQYFAENRSATANEHAPVNFHAHAACTHGAVFRETKRAIATEWPVLLLLRGDFRASERALAELKKLKRKTVVALKETGAHQIAHQLSDPARFARFLKILREANGGIASTPEAADFFRLFRDNGIEFVPTPYPVEDENW
;
A
#
# COMPACT_ATOMS: atom_id res chain seq x y z
N MET A 1 -10.40 8.84 -22.20
CA MET A 1 -8.93 8.80 -22.40
C MET A 1 -8.31 9.17 -21.07
N ALA A 2 -7.43 8.34 -20.53
CA ALA A 2 -6.64 8.71 -19.37
C ALA A 2 -5.67 9.84 -19.76
N SER A 3 -5.29 10.74 -18.84
CA SER A 3 -4.25 11.73 -19.15
C SER A 3 -2.88 11.03 -19.28
N GLU A 4 -1.92 11.64 -19.98
CA GLU A 4 -0.54 11.13 -20.04
C GLU A 4 0.08 10.92 -18.65
N ASP A 5 -0.30 11.74 -17.67
CA ASP A 5 0.10 11.58 -16.26
C ASP A 5 -0.40 10.27 -15.65
N ALA A 6 -1.59 9.80 -16.07
CA ALA A 6 -2.17 8.54 -15.61
C ALA A 6 -1.54 7.33 -16.31
N GLU A 7 -1.16 7.44 -17.59
CA GLU A 7 -0.46 6.37 -18.32
C GLU A 7 0.98 6.16 -17.81
N ASN A 8 1.63 7.24 -17.36
CA ASN A 8 2.96 7.20 -16.76
C ASN A 8 2.95 6.97 -15.24
N PHE A 9 1.77 6.85 -14.63
CA PHE A 9 1.68 6.61 -13.20
C PHE A 9 2.25 5.22 -12.86
N ARG A 10 3.18 5.18 -11.90
CA ARG A 10 3.76 3.96 -11.34
C ARG A 10 3.58 3.99 -9.83
N LEU A 11 3.17 2.87 -9.24
CA LEU A 11 2.97 2.77 -7.79
C LEU A 11 4.06 1.91 -7.14
N ALA A 12 4.69 2.44 -6.09
CA ALA A 12 5.51 1.64 -5.19
C ALA A 12 4.64 1.13 -4.04
N VAL A 13 4.34 -0.17 -4.02
CA VAL A 13 3.64 -0.80 -2.90
C VAL A 13 4.68 -1.25 -1.88
N LEU A 14 4.77 -0.53 -0.76
CA LEU A 14 5.77 -0.77 0.27
C LEU A 14 5.16 -1.57 1.42
N ASN A 15 5.73 -2.73 1.70
CA ASN A 15 5.37 -3.63 2.79
C ASN A 15 6.56 -3.80 3.78
N PRO A 16 6.82 -2.83 4.68
CA PRO A 16 7.98 -2.87 5.55
C PRO A 16 7.96 -4.09 6.47
N GLY A 17 9.09 -4.83 6.50
CA GLY A 17 9.20 -6.06 7.28
C GLY A 17 8.34 -7.21 6.75
N GLY A 18 7.80 -7.08 5.53
CA GLY A 18 7.16 -8.16 4.76
C GLY A 18 8.10 -9.33 4.50
N ARG A 19 7.51 -10.47 4.11
CA ARG A 19 8.25 -11.66 3.69
C ARG A 19 8.33 -11.78 2.17
N ASP A 20 7.30 -11.27 1.49
CA ASP A 20 7.18 -11.22 0.04
C ASP A 20 8.44 -10.57 -0.57
N HIS A 21 8.98 -11.21 -1.61
CA HIS A 21 10.14 -10.70 -2.33
C HIS A 21 9.80 -9.42 -3.08
N GLU A 22 10.82 -8.61 -3.38
CA GLU A 22 10.62 -7.45 -4.24
C GLU A 22 10.28 -7.92 -5.66
N GLN A 23 9.24 -7.34 -6.25
CA GLN A 23 8.68 -7.77 -7.52
C GLN A 23 8.32 -6.55 -8.35
N TYR A 24 8.73 -6.54 -9.61
CA TYR A 24 8.51 -5.44 -10.56
C TYR A 24 7.55 -5.90 -11.65
N PHE A 25 6.55 -5.08 -11.97
CA PHE A 25 5.48 -5.40 -12.92
C PHE A 25 5.55 -4.55 -14.22
N ALA A 26 6.65 -3.82 -14.42
CA ALA A 26 6.86 -2.98 -15.60
C ALA A 26 7.32 -3.76 -16.84
N GLU A 27 7.87 -4.95 -16.64
CA GLU A 27 8.43 -5.79 -17.69
C GLU A 27 7.41 -6.87 -18.04
N ASN A 28 6.98 -6.95 -19.30
CA ASN A 28 6.29 -8.13 -19.83
C ASN A 28 7.27 -9.30 -19.80
N ARG A 29 7.37 -9.93 -18.63
CA ARG A 29 8.22 -11.08 -18.39
C ARG A 29 7.38 -12.17 -17.77
N SER A 30 7.61 -13.40 -18.24
CA SER A 30 6.97 -14.58 -17.67
C SER A 30 7.25 -14.65 -16.18
N ALA A 31 6.20 -14.95 -15.40
CA ALA A 31 6.33 -15.13 -13.97
C ALA A 31 7.40 -16.18 -13.63
N THR A 32 8.32 -15.84 -12.72
CA THR A 32 9.31 -16.80 -12.22
C THR A 32 8.72 -17.62 -11.07
N ALA A 33 9.26 -18.81 -10.80
CA ALA A 33 8.72 -19.76 -9.82
C ALA A 33 8.56 -19.22 -8.37
N ASN A 34 9.22 -18.10 -8.04
CA ASN A 34 9.16 -17.47 -6.71
C ASN A 34 8.39 -16.13 -6.69
N GLU A 35 7.77 -15.74 -7.81
CA GLU A 35 6.95 -14.52 -7.87
C GLU A 35 5.54 -14.79 -7.37
N HIS A 36 5.02 -13.85 -6.60
CA HIS A 36 3.64 -13.92 -6.14
C HIS A 36 2.73 -13.49 -7.28
N ALA A 37 1.67 -14.25 -7.51
CA ALA A 37 0.56 -13.78 -8.33
C ALA A 37 0.11 -12.39 -7.83
N PRO A 38 -0.28 -11.48 -8.73
CA PRO A 38 -0.69 -10.11 -8.39
C PRO A 38 -2.06 -10.10 -7.72
N VAL A 39 -2.14 -10.71 -6.54
CA VAL A 39 -3.32 -10.77 -5.68
C VAL A 39 -3.16 -9.80 -4.52
N ASN A 40 -4.28 -9.35 -3.97
CA ASN A 40 -4.31 -8.38 -2.88
C ASN A 40 -3.50 -7.10 -3.27
N PHE A 41 -2.68 -6.55 -2.37
CA PHE A 41 -1.94 -5.32 -2.65
C PHE A 41 -0.90 -5.40 -3.77
N HIS A 42 -0.46 -6.61 -4.19
CA HIS A 42 0.40 -6.76 -5.37
C HIS A 42 -0.32 -6.34 -6.66
N ALA A 43 -1.65 -6.51 -6.69
CA ALA A 43 -2.48 -6.16 -7.82
C ALA A 43 -2.46 -4.65 -8.13
N HIS A 44 -2.41 -3.81 -7.10
CA HIS A 44 -2.26 -2.36 -7.29
C HIS A 44 -0.92 -1.99 -7.94
N ALA A 45 0.17 -2.68 -7.59
CA ALA A 45 1.45 -2.49 -8.26
C ALA A 45 1.37 -2.98 -9.72
N ALA A 46 0.78 -4.15 -9.96
CA ALA A 46 0.64 -4.72 -11.31
C ALA A 46 -0.17 -3.83 -12.25
N CYS A 47 -1.37 -3.39 -11.84
CA CYS A 47 -2.23 -2.51 -12.65
C CYS A 47 -1.64 -1.12 -12.93
N THR A 48 -0.54 -0.77 -12.27
CA THR A 48 0.17 0.51 -12.48
C THR A 48 1.58 0.28 -13.01
N HIS A 49 1.92 -0.92 -13.47
CA HIS A 49 3.27 -1.29 -13.92
C HIS A 49 4.37 -0.92 -12.90
N GLY A 50 3.99 -0.88 -11.62
CA GLY A 50 4.83 -0.49 -10.51
C GLY A 50 5.62 -1.65 -9.93
N ALA A 51 5.88 -1.60 -8.63
CA ALA A 51 6.61 -2.64 -7.95
C ALA A 51 6.24 -2.76 -6.47
N VAL A 52 6.46 -3.94 -5.92
CA VAL A 52 6.32 -4.25 -4.49
C VAL A 52 7.69 -4.26 -3.84
N PHE A 53 7.80 -3.59 -2.69
CA PHE A 53 9.04 -3.41 -1.95
C PHE A 53 8.89 -3.87 -0.51
N ARG A 54 9.98 -4.40 0.04
CA ARG A 54 10.12 -4.62 1.50
C ARG A 54 11.03 -3.56 2.14
N GLU A 55 11.99 -3.05 1.38
CA GLU A 55 13.00 -2.09 1.85
C GLU A 55 12.57 -0.66 1.52
N THR A 56 12.39 0.18 2.55
CA THR A 56 11.98 1.59 2.39
C THR A 56 12.92 2.37 1.49
N LYS A 57 14.24 2.12 1.58
CA LYS A 57 15.25 2.77 0.73
C LYS A 57 15.07 2.47 -0.75
N ARG A 58 14.67 1.24 -1.10
CA ARG A 58 14.41 0.82 -2.49
C ARG A 58 13.17 1.52 -3.03
N ALA A 59 12.08 1.54 -2.26
CA ALA A 59 10.86 2.27 -2.62
C ALA A 59 11.10 3.78 -2.76
N ILE A 60 11.96 4.38 -1.93
CA ILE A 60 12.33 5.80 -2.03
C ILE A 60 13.06 6.09 -3.35
N ALA A 61 13.97 5.19 -3.76
CA ALA A 61 14.84 5.39 -4.91
C ALA A 61 14.09 5.37 -6.26
N THR A 62 12.88 4.82 -6.32
CA THR A 62 12.08 4.82 -7.56
C THR A 62 11.48 6.18 -7.90
N GLU A 63 11.41 7.05 -6.91
CA GLU A 63 10.69 8.31 -6.98
C GLU A 63 9.18 8.21 -7.27
N TRP A 64 8.58 7.04 -7.10
CA TRP A 64 7.16 6.83 -7.33
C TRP A 64 6.32 7.11 -6.09
N PRO A 65 5.07 7.57 -6.22
CA PRO A 65 4.14 7.60 -5.10
C PRO A 65 4.04 6.22 -4.43
N VAL A 66 3.86 6.23 -3.10
CA VAL A 66 3.95 5.02 -2.27
C VAL A 66 2.59 4.67 -1.69
N LEU A 67 2.18 3.40 -1.87
CA LEU A 67 1.15 2.76 -1.05
C LEU A 67 1.84 2.00 0.09
N LEU A 68 1.79 2.55 1.30
CA LEU A 68 2.41 1.98 2.48
C LEU A 68 1.45 1.04 3.20
N LEU A 69 1.81 -0.25 3.25
CA LEU A 69 1.03 -1.26 3.95
C LEU A 69 1.29 -1.21 5.46
N LEU A 70 0.19 -1.21 6.22
CA LEU A 70 0.15 -1.23 7.67
C LEU A 70 -0.13 -2.67 8.11
N ARG A 71 0.79 -3.25 8.88
CA ARG A 71 0.69 -4.61 9.39
C ARG A 71 1.35 -4.76 10.75
N GLY A 72 1.09 -5.89 11.42
CA GLY A 72 1.67 -6.19 12.71
C GLY A 72 1.32 -5.14 13.76
N ASP A 73 2.35 -4.50 14.34
CA ASP A 73 2.20 -3.43 15.34
C ASP A 73 2.45 -2.01 14.78
N PHE A 74 2.56 -1.91 13.45
CA PHE A 74 2.81 -0.68 12.68
C PHE A 74 4.14 0.04 12.97
N ARG A 75 5.07 -0.53 13.77
CA ARG A 75 6.38 0.10 14.06
C ARG A 75 7.20 0.31 12.80
N ALA A 76 7.26 -0.71 11.95
CA ALA A 76 8.03 -0.66 10.71
C ALA A 76 7.41 0.36 9.74
N SER A 77 6.08 0.38 9.63
CA SER A 77 5.36 1.34 8.79
C SER A 77 5.51 2.78 9.27
N GLU A 78 5.46 3.04 10.59
CA GLU A 78 5.69 4.38 11.14
C GLU A 78 7.10 4.89 10.81
N ARG A 79 8.12 4.04 10.97
CA ARG A 79 9.51 4.39 10.63
C ARG A 79 9.65 4.68 9.13
N ALA A 80 9.05 3.85 8.28
CA ALA A 80 9.05 4.04 6.84
C ALA A 80 8.36 5.35 6.44
N LEU A 81 7.20 5.66 7.03
CA LEU A 81 6.48 6.91 6.77
C LEU A 81 7.32 8.15 7.15
N ALA A 82 8.03 8.09 8.28
CA ALA A 82 8.90 9.18 8.70
C ALA A 82 10.04 9.43 7.69
N GLU A 83 10.63 8.39 7.11
CA GLU A 83 11.64 8.52 6.05
C GLU A 83 11.04 9.07 4.74
N LEU A 84 9.91 8.53 4.31
CA LEU A 84 9.18 8.99 3.11
C LEU A 84 8.80 10.47 3.20
N LYS A 85 8.33 10.91 4.38
CA LYS A 85 7.94 12.29 4.65
C LYS A 85 9.12 13.25 4.60
N LYS A 86 10.30 12.87 5.13
CA LYS A 86 11.53 13.69 5.05
C LYS A 86 11.90 14.02 3.61
N LEU A 87 11.65 13.08 2.70
CA LEU A 87 11.91 13.23 1.27
C LEU A 87 10.70 13.74 0.48
N LYS A 88 9.64 14.21 1.16
CA LYS A 88 8.40 14.73 0.56
C LYS A 88 7.73 13.75 -0.42
N ARG A 89 7.89 12.44 -0.18
CA ARG A 89 7.28 11.41 -1.03
C ARG A 89 5.77 11.33 -0.77
N LYS A 90 4.96 11.44 -1.83
CA LYS A 90 3.51 11.23 -1.72
C LYS A 90 3.24 9.80 -1.26
N THR A 91 2.63 9.66 -0.09
CA THR A 91 2.41 8.38 0.57
C THR A 91 0.96 8.26 1.02
N VAL A 92 0.26 7.24 0.55
CA VAL A 92 -1.04 6.81 1.08
C VAL A 92 -0.87 5.50 1.86
N VAL A 93 -1.75 5.21 2.80
CA VAL A 93 -1.66 4.02 3.66
C VAL A 93 -2.82 3.05 3.45
N ALA A 94 -2.59 1.77 3.64
CA ALA A 94 -3.64 0.75 3.67
C ALA A 94 -3.35 -0.31 4.74
N LEU A 95 -4.39 -0.83 5.40
CA LEU A 95 -4.24 -2.01 6.26
C LEU A 95 -4.00 -3.24 5.38
N LYS A 96 -2.98 -4.05 5.67
CA LYS A 96 -2.71 -5.28 4.91
C LYS A 96 -3.77 -6.34 5.17
N GLU A 97 -4.24 -6.41 6.41
CA GLU A 97 -5.31 -7.29 6.86
C GLU A 97 -6.61 -6.47 7.03
N THR A 98 -7.59 -6.65 6.14
CA THR A 98 -8.78 -5.78 6.04
C THR A 98 -10.09 -6.41 6.49
N GLY A 99 -10.09 -7.68 6.93
CA GLY A 99 -11.28 -8.28 7.52
C GLY A 99 -11.66 -7.57 8.82
N ALA A 100 -12.94 -7.26 9.04
CA ALA A 100 -13.40 -6.51 10.22
C ALA A 100 -12.90 -7.10 11.55
N HIS A 101 -12.88 -8.44 11.67
CA HIS A 101 -12.34 -9.14 12.83
C HIS A 101 -10.82 -8.96 13.00
N GLN A 102 -10.06 -8.88 11.90
CA GLN A 102 -8.62 -8.64 11.91
C GLN A 102 -8.32 -7.21 12.33
N ILE A 103 -9.07 -6.23 11.78
CA ILE A 103 -8.97 -4.82 12.16
C ILE A 103 -9.26 -4.66 13.66
N ALA A 104 -10.39 -5.21 14.13
CA ALA A 104 -10.77 -5.17 15.53
C ALA A 104 -9.70 -5.80 16.44
N HIS A 105 -9.20 -6.98 16.08
CA HIS A 105 -8.14 -7.65 16.84
C HIS A 105 -6.85 -6.82 16.89
N GLN A 106 -6.40 -6.29 15.74
CA GLN A 106 -5.16 -5.53 15.65
C GLN A 106 -5.22 -4.20 16.42
N LEU A 107 -6.37 -3.54 16.41
CA LEU A 107 -6.58 -2.22 17.03
C LEU A 107 -7.13 -2.29 18.47
N SER A 108 -7.40 -3.49 19.00
CA SER A 108 -7.74 -3.69 20.41
C SER A 108 -6.61 -3.30 21.38
N ASP A 109 -5.36 -3.29 20.90
CA ASP A 109 -4.20 -2.80 21.65
C ASP A 109 -4.12 -1.26 21.58
N PRO A 110 -4.17 -0.53 22.71
CA PRO A 110 -4.17 0.93 22.71
C PRO A 110 -2.92 1.55 22.08
N ALA A 111 -1.76 0.93 22.21
CA ALA A 111 -0.52 1.43 21.64
C ALA A 111 -0.48 1.25 20.12
N ARG A 112 -1.02 0.13 19.60
CA ARG A 112 -1.20 -0.07 18.16
C ARG A 112 -2.22 0.91 17.59
N PHE A 113 -3.34 1.12 18.28
CA PHE A 113 -4.36 2.07 17.87
C PHE A 113 -3.83 3.51 17.82
N ALA A 114 -3.11 3.97 18.85
CA ALA A 114 -2.47 5.28 18.86
C ALA A 114 -1.48 5.45 17.71
N ARG A 115 -0.68 4.41 17.40
CA ARG A 115 0.25 4.43 16.27
C ARG A 115 -0.46 4.49 14.93
N PHE A 116 -1.54 3.72 14.77
CA PHE A 116 -2.39 3.77 13.58
C PHE A 116 -2.94 5.17 13.33
N LEU A 117 -3.53 5.82 14.35
CA LEU A 117 -4.05 7.18 14.23
C LEU A 117 -2.97 8.20 13.84
N LYS A 118 -1.77 8.07 14.43
CA LYS A 118 -0.63 8.93 14.08
C LYS A 118 -0.25 8.76 12.61
N ILE A 119 -0.09 7.52 12.16
CA ILE A 119 0.23 7.20 10.76
C ILE A 119 -0.83 7.76 9.81
N LEU A 120 -2.12 7.51 10.10
CA LEU A 120 -3.22 7.94 9.26
C LEU A 120 -3.31 9.47 9.13
N ARG A 121 -2.99 10.22 10.19
CA ARG A 121 -2.95 11.69 10.17
C ARG A 121 -1.73 12.25 9.44
N GLU A 122 -0.59 11.56 9.50
CA GLU A 122 0.65 12.03 8.88
C GLU A 122 0.78 11.67 7.39
N ALA A 123 0.10 10.63 6.92
CA ALA A 123 0.06 10.25 5.52
C ALA A 123 -0.69 11.27 4.65
N ASN A 124 -0.52 11.19 3.32
CA ASN A 124 -1.26 12.04 2.37
C ASN A 124 -2.71 11.59 2.17
N GLY A 125 -3.04 10.36 2.54
CA GLY A 125 -4.37 9.77 2.43
C GLY A 125 -4.36 8.30 2.83
N GLY A 126 -5.48 7.62 2.63
CA GLY A 126 -5.63 6.20 2.88
C GLY A 126 -6.43 5.51 1.79
N ILE A 127 -6.05 4.29 1.48
CA ILE A 127 -6.81 3.37 0.64
C ILE A 127 -7.32 2.24 1.53
N ALA A 128 -8.61 1.94 1.41
CA ALA A 128 -9.24 0.79 2.03
C ALA A 128 -9.71 -0.17 0.93
N SER A 129 -9.43 -1.47 1.10
CA SER A 129 -9.89 -2.51 0.16
C SER A 129 -11.28 -3.05 0.48
N THR A 130 -11.92 -2.56 1.54
CA THR A 130 -13.33 -2.80 1.87
C THR A 130 -14.04 -1.49 2.24
N PRO A 131 -15.35 -1.36 1.97
CA PRO A 131 -16.11 -0.17 2.37
C PRO A 131 -16.07 0.08 3.88
N GLU A 132 -16.15 -0.97 4.70
CA GLU A 132 -16.17 -0.87 6.16
C GLU A 132 -14.84 -0.32 6.70
N ALA A 133 -13.72 -0.72 6.11
CA ALA A 133 -12.41 -0.17 6.48
C ALA A 133 -12.30 1.30 6.06
N ALA A 134 -12.90 1.70 4.93
CA ALA A 134 -12.94 3.09 4.50
C ALA A 134 -13.74 3.95 5.49
N ASP A 135 -14.92 3.49 5.88
CA ASP A 135 -15.77 4.18 6.86
C ASP A 135 -15.08 4.29 8.22
N PHE A 136 -14.40 3.22 8.65
CA PHE A 136 -13.58 3.27 9.86
C PHE A 136 -12.45 4.30 9.78
N PHE A 137 -11.73 4.39 8.64
CA PHE A 137 -10.67 5.39 8.45
C PHE A 137 -11.24 6.81 8.50
N ARG A 138 -12.43 7.03 7.93
CA ARG A 138 -13.11 8.33 7.90
C ARG A 138 -13.50 8.85 9.29
N LEU A 139 -13.69 7.97 10.27
CA LEU A 139 -13.90 8.39 11.67
C LEU A 139 -12.72 9.18 12.25
N PHE A 140 -11.53 9.06 11.66
CA PHE A 140 -10.30 9.67 12.17
C PHE A 140 -9.65 10.64 11.18
N ARG A 141 -10.21 10.76 9.98
CA ARG A 141 -9.72 11.64 8.92
C ARG A 141 -10.85 12.03 7.97
N ASP A 142 -11.13 13.32 7.86
CA ASP A 142 -12.28 13.84 7.11
C ASP A 142 -12.12 13.76 5.58
N ASN A 143 -10.89 13.66 5.05
CA ASN A 143 -10.62 13.68 3.61
C ASN A 143 -9.49 12.74 3.15
N GLY A 144 -9.47 12.43 1.86
CA GLY A 144 -8.40 11.63 1.24
C GLY A 144 -8.42 10.15 1.64
N ILE A 145 -9.58 9.63 2.02
CA ILE A 145 -9.82 8.20 2.26
C ILE A 145 -10.69 7.66 1.14
N GLU A 146 -10.10 6.81 0.31
CA GLU A 146 -10.79 6.18 -0.82
C GLU A 146 -10.97 4.69 -0.59
N PHE A 147 -12.17 4.20 -0.93
CA PHE A 147 -12.41 2.77 -1.07
C PHE A 147 -11.98 2.38 -2.49
N VAL A 148 -10.97 1.52 -2.59
CA VAL A 148 -10.50 0.97 -3.85
C VAL A 148 -10.47 -0.55 -3.70
N PRO A 149 -11.40 -1.30 -4.30
CA PRO A 149 -11.36 -2.75 -4.26
C PRO A 149 -10.07 -3.24 -4.92
N THR A 150 -9.56 -4.39 -4.48
CA THR A 150 -8.38 -5.02 -5.08
C THR A 150 -8.58 -5.17 -6.60
N PRO A 151 -7.75 -4.51 -7.43
CA PRO A 151 -7.91 -4.55 -8.88
C PRO A 151 -7.21 -5.79 -9.42
N TYR A 152 -7.95 -6.84 -9.78
CA TYR A 152 -7.33 -8.00 -10.41
C TYR A 152 -6.89 -7.65 -11.84
N PRO A 153 -5.62 -7.87 -12.22
CA PRO A 153 -5.11 -7.51 -13.54
C PRO A 153 -5.52 -8.55 -14.58
N VAL A 154 -6.82 -8.62 -14.89
CA VAL A 154 -7.37 -9.56 -15.89
C VAL A 154 -6.86 -9.34 -17.32
N GLU A 155 -6.17 -8.22 -17.56
CA GLU A 155 -5.57 -7.85 -18.84
C GLU A 155 -4.05 -8.12 -18.88
N ASP A 156 -3.42 -8.54 -17.78
CA ASP A 156 -1.98 -8.85 -17.75
C ASP A 156 -1.74 -10.27 -18.29
N GLU A 157 -1.17 -10.38 -19.49
CA GLU A 157 -0.94 -11.67 -20.17
C GLU A 157 0.00 -12.62 -19.41
N ASN A 158 0.71 -12.13 -18.39
CA ASN A 158 1.58 -12.98 -17.57
C ASN A 158 0.81 -13.76 -16.49
N TRP A 159 -0.48 -13.48 -16.26
CA TRP A 159 -1.28 -13.99 -15.13
C TRP A 159 -2.71 -14.42 -15.46
#